data_AF-A0A2D4ET71-F1
#
_entry.id   AF-A0A2D4ET71-F1
#
_cell.length_a   1.000
_cell.length_b   1.000
_cell.length_c   1.000
_cell.angle_alpha   90.00
_cell.angle_beta   90.00
_cell.angle_gamma   90.00
#
_symmetry.space_group_name_H-M   'P 1'
#
loop_
_entity.id
_entity.type
_entity.pdbx_description
1 polymer ?
#
loop_
_entity_poly.entity_id
_entity_poly.type
_entity_poly.pdbx_seq_one_letter_code
_entity_poly.pdbx_strand_id
1 'polypeptide(L)'
;MSLSEDSDIDLASPVTDLYALFQRSFTLIIEAWDWDNETKADEKLLIDRVSSAGMINPEDRWTTLQLNGHVAHFEAQIRVKCDENYYGPQCNKFCGPRDDFVGHYTCDQNGNKACMEGWIGDECKQ
;
A
#
# COMPACT_ATOMS: atom_id res chain seq x y z
N MET A 1 3.58 -9.73 26.35
CA MET A 1 3.18 -8.35 25.99
C MET A 1 2.72 -8.44 24.54
N SER A 2 1.48 -8.03 24.25
CA SER A 2 0.91 -8.06 22.91
C SER A 2 0.76 -6.63 22.43
N LEU A 3 1.44 -6.26 21.35
CA LEU A 3 1.35 -4.95 20.72
C LEU A 3 0.61 -5.11 19.40
N SER A 4 -0.44 -4.32 19.19
CA SER A 4 -1.24 -4.28 17.96
C SER A 4 -1.12 -2.89 17.34
N GLU A 5 -0.62 -2.80 16.12
CA GLU A 5 -0.55 -1.55 15.35
C GLU A 5 -1.13 -1.75 13.95
N ASP A 6 -1.93 -0.77 13.52
CA ASP A 6 -2.45 -0.67 12.17
C ASP A 6 -1.50 0.20 11.35
N SER A 7 -0.94 -0.33 10.26
CA SER A 7 -0.01 0.40 9.39
C SER A 7 -0.59 0.53 7.99
N ASP A 8 -1.07 1.73 7.64
CA ASP A 8 -1.41 2.07 6.26
C ASP A 8 -0.11 2.31 5.47
N ILE A 9 0.19 1.42 4.53
CA ILE A 9 1.27 1.62 3.57
C ILE A 9 0.66 2.27 2.32
N ASP A 10 0.63 3.61 2.31
CA ASP A 10 0.24 4.38 1.14
C ASP A 10 1.37 4.31 0.09
N LEU A 11 1.12 3.61 -1.01
CA LEU A 11 2.03 3.62 -2.14
C LEU A 11 1.69 4.81 -3.03
N ALA A 12 2.32 5.94 -2.73
CA ALA A 12 2.42 7.03 -3.69
C ALA A 12 3.15 6.52 -4.94
N SER A 13 2.59 6.77 -6.12
CA SER A 13 3.35 6.68 -7.37
C SER A 13 4.59 7.57 -7.22
N PRO A 14 5.82 7.04 -7.35
CA PRO A 14 7.02 7.86 -7.26
C PRO A 14 7.13 8.64 -8.57
N VAL A 15 6.40 9.74 -8.68
CA VAL A 15 6.60 10.71 -9.77
C VAL A 15 7.94 11.48 -9.57
N THR A 16 8.69 11.19 -8.51
CA THR A 16 10.02 11.74 -8.23
C THR A 16 11.17 10.80 -8.55
N ASP A 17 10.93 9.52 -8.87
CA ASP A 17 11.99 8.58 -9.22
C ASP A 17 11.53 7.63 -10.33
N LEU A 18 11.96 7.92 -11.57
CA LEU A 18 11.58 7.25 -12.82
C LEU A 18 11.88 5.73 -12.87
N TYR A 19 12.38 5.13 -11.79
CA TYR A 19 12.78 3.72 -11.69
C TYR A 19 12.07 2.92 -10.59
N ALA A 20 11.23 3.53 -9.73
CA ALA A 20 10.63 2.83 -8.60
C ALA A 20 9.20 2.31 -8.91
N LEU A 21 9.08 1.27 -9.74
CA LEU A 21 7.82 0.52 -9.84
C LEU A 21 7.62 -0.31 -8.56
N PHE A 22 6.40 -0.37 -8.03
CA PHE A 22 6.08 -1.30 -6.94
C PHE A 22 6.35 -2.75 -7.40
N GLN A 23 7.29 -3.41 -6.76
CA GLN A 23 7.72 -4.77 -7.12
C GLN A 23 6.97 -5.87 -6.36
N ARG A 24 5.90 -5.53 -5.61
CA ARG A 24 5.11 -6.43 -4.75
C ARG A 24 5.83 -7.02 -3.55
N SER A 25 7.15 -7.19 -3.62
CA SER A 25 7.98 -7.66 -2.51
C SER A 25 8.15 -6.57 -1.46
N PHE A 26 8.05 -6.95 -0.19
CA PHE A 26 8.32 -6.06 0.94
C PHE A 26 9.19 -6.74 1.99
N THR A 27 9.82 -5.95 2.84
CA THR A 27 10.40 -6.37 4.11
C THR A 27 9.88 -5.42 5.19
N LEU A 28 9.09 -5.96 6.10
CA LEU A 28 8.56 -5.26 7.26
C LEU A 28 9.46 -5.55 8.46
N ILE A 29 9.87 -4.51 9.19
CA ILE A 29 10.66 -4.61 10.41
C ILE A 29 9.87 -3.89 11.50
N ILE A 30 9.57 -4.59 12.59
CA ILE A 30 8.88 -4.04 13.76
C ILE A 30 9.85 -4.08 14.93
N GLU A 31 9.91 -2.98 15.67
CA GLU A 31 10.79 -2.80 16.82
C GLU A 31 9.97 -2.31 18.01
N ALA A 32 10.09 -3.02 19.15
CA ALA A 32 9.58 -2.55 20.42
C ALA A 32 10.69 -1.80 21.15
N TRP A 33 10.44 -0.54 21.48
CA TRP A 33 11.37 0.31 22.22
C TRP A 33 10.77 0.67 23.58
N ASP A 34 11.60 0.63 24.61
CA ASP A 34 11.30 1.20 25.92
C ASP A 34 11.47 2.72 25.84
N TRP A 35 10.46 3.46 26.28
CA TRP A 35 10.52 4.92 26.31
C TRP A 35 9.82 5.46 27.55
N ASP A 36 10.63 5.99 28.46
CA ASP A 36 10.18 6.68 29.65
C ASP A 36 10.75 8.10 29.73
N ASN A 37 10.34 8.85 30.75
CA ASN A 37 10.68 10.27 30.86
C ASN A 37 12.14 10.52 31.29
N GLU A 38 12.85 9.48 31.74
CA GLU A 38 14.26 9.52 32.19
C GLU A 38 15.23 8.94 31.16
N THR A 39 14.69 8.37 30.09
CA THR A 39 15.40 7.74 28.98
C THR A 39 16.51 8.65 28.44
N LYS A 40 17.76 8.16 28.50
CA LYS A 40 18.92 8.86 27.93
C LYS A 40 19.22 8.39 26.52
N ALA A 41 19.76 9.28 25.69
CA ALA A 41 20.07 9.01 24.30
C ALA A 41 21.12 7.90 24.07
N ASP A 42 21.90 7.54 25.09
CA ASP A 42 22.93 6.50 25.06
C ASP A 42 22.49 5.15 25.66
N GLU A 43 21.25 5.04 26.12
CA GLU A 43 20.71 3.80 26.69
C GLU A 43 20.26 2.81 25.61
N LYS A 44 20.44 1.51 25.89
CA LYS A 44 19.97 0.45 25.00
C LYS A 44 18.50 0.15 25.29
N LEU A 45 17.62 0.84 24.58
CA LEU A 45 16.18 0.86 24.81
C LEU A 45 15.39 -0.17 23.97
N LEU A 46 16.03 -0.83 22.99
CA LEU A 46 15.36 -1.83 22.16
C LEU A 46 15.03 -3.08 22.98
N ILE A 47 13.74 -3.37 23.12
CA ILE A 47 13.20 -4.54 23.83
C ILE A 47 13.21 -5.77 22.92
N ASP A 48 12.70 -5.63 21.70
CA ASP A 48 12.60 -6.73 20.73
C ASP A 48 12.53 -6.19 19.29
N ARG A 49 12.95 -7.01 18.32
CA ARG A 49 12.94 -6.67 16.90
C ARG A 49 12.60 -7.92 16.08
N VAL A 50 11.61 -7.81 15.21
CA VAL A 50 11.18 -8.88 14.32
C VAL A 50 11.05 -8.38 12.89
N SER A 51 11.39 -9.23 11.93
CA SER A 51 11.29 -8.92 10.51
C SER A 51 10.49 -9.98 9.75
N SER A 52 9.68 -9.55 8.80
CA SER A 52 8.97 -10.43 7.88
C SER A 52 9.11 -9.92 6.46
N ALA A 53 9.41 -10.82 5.54
CA ALA A 53 9.49 -10.53 4.11
C ALA A 53 8.43 -11.35 3.38
N GLY A 54 7.84 -10.75 2.36
CA GLY A 54 6.77 -11.39 1.61
C GLY A 54 6.43 -10.65 0.34
N MET A 55 5.36 -11.11 -0.30
CA MET A 55 4.72 -10.42 -1.42
C MET A 55 3.32 -10.01 -1.02
N ILE A 56 2.92 -8.80 -1.40
CA ILE A 56 1.57 -8.30 -1.21
C ILE A 56 1.10 -7.61 -2.49
N ASN A 57 -0.17 -7.84 -2.85
CA ASN A 57 -0.81 -7.12 -3.95
C ASN A 57 -1.59 -5.93 -3.39
N PRO A 58 -1.75 -4.85 -4.17
CA PRO A 58 -2.65 -3.78 -3.80
C PRO A 58 -4.08 -4.30 -3.65
N GLU A 59 -4.67 -4.08 -2.48
CA GLU A 59 -6.03 -4.49 -2.15
C GLU A 59 -6.55 -3.69 -0.94
N ASP A 60 -7.85 -3.40 -0.91
CA ASP A 60 -8.45 -2.67 0.20
C ASP A 60 -8.52 -3.47 1.51
N ARG A 61 -8.39 -4.79 1.44
CA ARG A 61 -8.47 -5.68 2.60
C ARG A 61 -7.18 -5.66 3.42
N TRP A 62 -7.34 -5.73 4.74
CA TRP A 62 -6.24 -5.92 5.66
C TRP A 62 -5.73 -7.36 5.63
N THR A 63 -4.40 -7.49 5.68
CA THR A 63 -3.70 -8.75 5.90
C THR A 63 -3.06 -8.73 7.28
N THR A 64 -3.44 -9.66 8.14
CA THR A 64 -2.85 -9.79 9.48
C THR A 64 -1.57 -10.62 9.42
N LEU A 65 -0.51 -10.08 10.02
CA LEU A 65 0.78 -10.72 10.21
C LEU A 65 0.97 -11.01 11.70
N GLN A 66 1.26 -12.27 12.00
CA GLN A 66 1.62 -12.71 13.35
C GLN A 66 3.14 -12.88 13.40
N LEU A 67 3.79 -12.11 14.24
CA LEU A 67 5.24 -12.01 14.30
C LEU A 67 5.70 -12.38 15.71
N ASN A 68 6.23 -13.60 15.82
CA ASN A 68 6.78 -14.10 17.08
C ASN A 68 8.20 -13.54 17.24
N GLY A 69 8.36 -12.53 18.08
CA GLY A 69 9.67 -12.04 18.52
C GLY A 69 10.32 -12.99 19.53
N HIS A 70 11.53 -12.63 19.97
CA HIS A 70 12.24 -13.42 20.97
C HIS A 70 11.66 -13.23 22.38
N VAL A 71 11.13 -12.04 22.66
CA VAL A 71 10.65 -11.61 23.98
C VAL A 71 9.15 -11.29 23.93
N ALA A 72 8.67 -10.72 22.84
CA ALA A 72 7.29 -10.29 22.66
C ALA A 72 6.62 -10.94 21.44
N HIS A 73 5.29 -10.94 21.45
CA HIS A 73 4.48 -11.35 20.31
C HIS A 73 3.81 -10.12 19.70
N PHE A 74 3.92 -9.96 18.39
CA PHE A 74 3.37 -8.82 17.67
C PHE A 74 2.30 -9.29 16.70
N GLU A 75 1.22 -8.51 16.63
CA GLU A 75 0.21 -8.63 15.59
C GLU A 75 0.17 -7.32 14.82
N ALA A 76 0.45 -7.37 13.52
CA ALA A 76 0.40 -6.21 12.64
C ALA A 76 -0.64 -6.45 11.55
N GLN A 77 -1.40 -5.41 11.21
CA GLN A 77 -2.26 -5.42 10.03
C GLN A 77 -1.64 -4.52 8.97
N ILE A 78 -1.41 -5.09 7.78
CA ILE A 78 -0.89 -4.36 6.64
C ILE A 78 -1.86 -4.44 5.47
N ARG A 79 -1.94 -3.37 4.69
CA ARG A 79 -2.55 -3.36 3.36
C ARG A 79 -1.75 -2.44 2.47
N VAL A 80 -1.90 -2.66 1.17
CA VAL A 80 -1.31 -1.80 0.15
C VAL A 80 -2.44 -1.25 -0.69
N LYS A 81 -2.47 0.07 -0.87
CA LYS A 81 -3.42 0.74 -1.76
C LYS A 81 -2.71 1.46 -2.87
N CYS A 82 -3.34 1.48 -4.04
CA CYS A 82 -2.92 2.38 -5.10
C CYS A 82 -3.43 3.79 -4.82
N ASP A 83 -2.69 4.78 -5.31
CA ASP A 83 -3.18 6.15 -5.41
C ASP A 83 -4.50 6.23 -6.18
N GLU A 84 -5.22 7.33 -5.97
CA GLU A 84 -6.46 7.60 -6.68
C GLU A 84 -6.27 7.48 -8.20
N ASN A 85 -7.20 6.77 -8.86
CA ASN A 85 -7.18 6.51 -10.31
C ASN A 85 -6.01 5.64 -10.81
N TYR A 86 -5.21 5.05 -9.92
CA TYR A 86 -4.20 4.06 -10.29
C TYR A 86 -4.67 2.64 -9.97
N TYR A 87 -4.39 1.74 -10.90
CA TYR A 87 -4.88 0.38 -10.88
C TYR A 87 -3.80 -0.63 -11.24
N GLY A 88 -4.17 -1.88 -11.09
CA GLY A 88 -3.33 -3.01 -11.41
C GLY A 88 -2.33 -3.30 -10.30
N PRO A 89 -1.63 -4.43 -10.43
CA PRO A 89 -0.88 -4.98 -9.31
C PRO A 89 0.46 -4.27 -9.03
N GLN A 90 0.82 -3.29 -9.86
CA GLN A 90 1.98 -2.41 -9.68
C GLN A 90 1.57 -0.94 -9.48
N CYS A 91 0.26 -0.65 -9.36
CA CYS A 91 -0.29 0.70 -9.27
C CYS A 91 0.24 1.67 -10.36
N ASN A 92 0.49 1.17 -11.56
CA ASN A 92 1.09 1.92 -12.67
C ASN A 92 0.13 2.15 -13.85
N LYS A 93 -1.11 1.65 -13.75
CA LYS A 93 -2.14 1.85 -14.78
C LYS A 93 -3.07 2.96 -14.35
N PHE A 94 -2.91 4.13 -14.95
CA PHE A 94 -3.80 5.27 -14.70
C PHE A 94 -5.12 5.13 -15.48
N CYS A 95 -6.24 5.33 -14.79
CA CYS A 95 -7.56 5.54 -15.37
C CYS A 95 -8.33 6.54 -14.51
N GLY A 96 -8.38 7.80 -14.95
CA GLY A 96 -9.26 8.81 -14.35
C GLY A 96 -10.57 8.89 -15.13
N PRO A 97 -11.74 8.73 -14.49
CA PRO A 97 -13.04 8.90 -15.15
C PRO A 97 -13.12 10.25 -15.88
N ARG A 98 -13.72 10.25 -17.07
CA ARG A 98 -13.77 11.44 -17.92
C ARG A 98 -15.08 11.49 -18.70
N ASP A 99 -15.60 12.70 -18.86
CA ASP A 99 -16.81 12.99 -19.62
C ASP A 99 -16.66 14.35 -20.31
N ASP A 100 -15.86 14.38 -21.38
CA ASP A 100 -15.59 15.58 -22.17
C ASP A 100 -15.25 15.21 -23.63
N PHE A 101 -14.89 16.19 -24.46
CA PHE A 101 -14.57 15.98 -25.88
C PHE A 101 -13.40 14.99 -26.13
N VAL A 102 -12.62 14.67 -25.11
CA VAL A 102 -11.53 13.69 -25.16
C VAL A 102 -12.04 12.28 -24.85
N GLY A 103 -13.18 12.09 -24.19
CA GLY A 103 -13.80 10.77 -24.00
C GLY A 103 -14.87 10.72 -22.91
N HIS A 104 -15.71 9.70 -23.00
CA HIS A 104 -16.88 9.49 -22.16
C HIS A 104 -16.86 8.10 -21.50
N TYR A 105 -16.13 7.98 -20.38
CA TYR A 105 -15.91 6.71 -19.71
C TYR A 105 -15.77 6.83 -18.19
N THR A 106 -16.16 5.75 -17.52
CA THR A 106 -15.78 5.45 -16.14
C THR A 106 -14.64 4.43 -16.12
N CYS A 107 -14.07 4.14 -14.94
CA CYS A 107 -12.99 3.18 -14.79
C CYS A 107 -13.48 1.95 -14.02
N ASP A 108 -13.24 0.76 -14.57
CA ASP A 108 -13.54 -0.50 -13.89
C ASP A 108 -12.51 -0.80 -12.76
N GLN A 109 -12.74 -1.89 -12.02
CA GLN A 109 -11.85 -2.32 -10.92
C GLN A 109 -10.42 -2.65 -11.37
N ASN A 110 -10.19 -2.88 -12.67
CA ASN A 110 -8.89 -3.15 -13.27
C ASN A 110 -8.29 -1.91 -13.95
N GLY A 111 -8.93 -0.74 -13.81
CA GLY A 111 -8.54 0.50 -14.47
C GLY A 111 -8.73 0.49 -15.99
N ASN A 112 -9.62 -0.33 -16.53
CA ASN A 112 -10.04 -0.21 -17.94
C ASN A 112 -11.14 0.84 -18.08
N LYS A 113 -11.18 1.49 -19.24
CA LYS A 113 -12.25 2.42 -19.60
C LYS A 113 -13.53 1.63 -19.86
N ALA A 114 -14.58 1.96 -19.13
CA ALA A 114 -15.94 1.49 -19.36
C ALA A 114 -16.73 2.63 -19.98
N CYS A 115 -17.03 2.53 -21.27
CA CYS A 115 -17.75 3.58 -21.99
C CYS A 115 -19.14 3.79 -21.39
N MET A 116 -19.53 5.07 -21.32
CA MET A 116 -20.88 5.43 -20.90
C MET A 116 -21.92 5.04 -21.96
N GLU A 117 -23.20 5.05 -21.59
CA GLU A 117 -24.28 4.71 -22.52
C GLU A 117 -24.24 5.61 -23.76
N GLY A 118 -24.28 4.98 -24.95
CA GLY A 118 -24.21 5.67 -26.23
C GLY A 118 -22.80 5.90 -26.78
N TRP A 119 -21.75 5.52 -26.05
CA TRP A 119 -20.35 5.68 -26.48
C TRP A 119 -19.65 4.34 -26.71
N ILE A 120 -18.79 4.26 -27.74
CA ILE A 120 -18.01 3.08 -28.10
C ILE A 120 -16.57 3.41 -28.52
N GLY A 121 -15.79 2.36 -28.78
CA GLY A 121 -14.38 2.41 -29.17
C GLY A 121 -13.43 2.48 -27.97
N ASP A 122 -12.15 2.22 -28.20
CA ASP A 122 -11.15 2.07 -27.13
C ASP A 122 -10.98 3.33 -26.26
N GLU A 123 -11.32 4.50 -26.82
CA GLU A 123 -11.26 5.80 -26.15
C GLU A 123 -12.65 6.36 -25.77
N CYS A 124 -13.72 5.59 -26.02
CA CYS A 124 -15.11 5.99 -25.76
C CYS A 124 -15.46 7.38 -26.34
N LYS A 125 -15.24 7.55 -27.66
CA LYS A 125 -15.47 8.81 -28.40
C LYS A 125 -16.38 8.67 -29.61
N GLN A 126 -16.90 7.47 -29.88
CA GLN A 126 -17.71 7.16 -31.06
C GLN A 126 -19.15 6.86 -30.66
#